data_AF-A0A2D4KQ90-F1
#
_entry.id   AF-A0A2D4KQ90-F1
#
_cell.length_a   1.000
_cell.length_b   1.000
_cell.length_c   1.000
_cell.angle_alpha   90.00
_cell.angle_beta   90.00
_cell.angle_gamma   90.00
#
_symmetry.space_group_name_H-M   'P 1'
#
loop_
_entity.id
_entity.type
_entity.pdbx_description
1 polymer ?
#
loop_
_entity_poly.entity_id
_entity_poly.type
_entity_poly.pdbx_seq_one_letter_code
_entity_poly.pdbx_strand_id
1 'polypeptide(L)'
;RIEKRIEHWKSKAIHGQYLKSIEGKADQKLTWNWLKSGILKKETEGFILAAQEQAFATNCMKAKIQHVTTNSKCRLCNEKDETVDHLIGGCNKISQTDYLECHNRVVKIIHWKLCQKLDLSIV
;
A
#
# COMPACT_ATOMS: atom_id res chain seq x y z
N ARG A 1 8.03 -17.73 20.26
CA ARG A 1 6.55 -17.60 20.08
C ARG A 1 6.18 -16.50 19.08
N ILE A 2 6.79 -15.32 19.16
CA ILE A 2 6.49 -14.19 18.26
C ILE A 2 6.96 -14.45 16.82
N GLU A 3 8.18 -14.96 16.64
CA GLU A 3 8.75 -15.27 15.31
C GLU A 3 7.85 -16.23 14.52
N LYS A 4 7.42 -17.34 15.13
CA LYS A 4 6.46 -18.28 14.51
C LYS A 4 5.15 -17.60 14.07
N ARG A 5 4.67 -16.61 14.83
CA ARG A 5 3.45 -15.85 14.46
C ARG A 5 3.72 -14.91 13.29
N ILE A 6 4.89 -14.28 13.24
CA ILE A 6 5.31 -13.42 12.13
C ILE A 6 5.46 -14.24 10.86
N GLU A 7 6.11 -15.40 10.94
CA GLU A 7 6.27 -16.31 9.80
C GLU A 7 4.93 -16.80 9.28
N HIS A 8 4.05 -17.27 10.18
CA HIS A 8 2.69 -17.67 9.81
C HIS A 8 1.87 -16.51 9.21
N TRP A 9 2.03 -15.30 9.73
CA TRP A 9 1.35 -14.13 9.19
C TRP A 9 1.86 -13.78 7.79
N LYS A 10 3.20 -13.77 7.59
CA LYS A 10 3.81 -13.61 6.27
C LYS A 10 3.39 -14.74 5.33
N SER A 11 3.16 -15.97 5.78
CA SER A 11 2.76 -17.07 4.90
C SER A 11 1.31 -16.98 4.40
N LYS A 12 0.49 -16.04 4.90
CA LYS A 12 -0.89 -15.87 4.44
C LYS A 12 -0.93 -15.37 3.00
N ALA A 13 -2.02 -15.71 2.31
CA ALA A 13 -2.19 -15.44 0.88
C ALA A 13 -2.26 -13.94 0.57
N ILE A 14 -3.03 -13.17 1.36
CA ILE A 14 -3.24 -11.73 1.15
C ILE A 14 -2.77 -10.89 2.35
N HIS A 15 -2.93 -11.40 3.57
CA HIS A 15 -2.47 -10.74 4.79
C HIS A 15 -0.95 -10.77 4.85
N GLY A 16 -0.33 -9.69 5.35
CA GLY A 16 1.14 -9.56 5.35
C GLY A 16 1.76 -9.32 3.97
N GLN A 17 0.98 -9.16 2.90
CA GLN A 17 1.49 -8.77 1.58
C GLN A 17 2.22 -7.42 1.64
N TYR A 18 1.70 -6.47 2.42
CA TYR A 18 2.34 -5.17 2.62
C TYR A 18 3.75 -5.32 3.21
N LEU A 19 3.93 -6.17 4.23
CA LEU A 19 5.25 -6.42 4.79
C LEU A 19 6.24 -6.98 3.77
N LYS A 20 5.81 -7.95 2.95
CA LYS A 20 6.65 -8.50 1.89
C LYS A 20 7.00 -7.44 0.84
N SER A 21 6.09 -6.51 0.55
CA SER A 21 6.32 -5.51 -0.49
C SER A 21 7.37 -4.48 -0.09
N ILE A 22 7.42 -4.13 1.21
CA ILE A 22 8.38 -3.16 1.78
C ILE A 22 9.70 -3.78 2.26
N GLU A 23 9.76 -5.11 2.41
CA GLU A 23 10.94 -5.84 2.87
C GLU A 23 12.14 -5.57 1.93
N GLY A 24 13.25 -5.09 2.49
CA GLY A 24 14.45 -4.70 1.74
C GLY A 24 14.35 -3.41 0.92
N LYS A 25 13.18 -2.74 0.91
CA LYS A 25 12.95 -1.51 0.11
C LYS A 25 12.71 -0.27 0.94
N ALA A 26 12.20 -0.42 2.16
CA ALA A 26 11.89 0.70 3.05
C ALA A 26 12.57 0.54 4.40
N ASP A 27 12.97 1.68 4.99
CA ASP A 27 13.39 1.73 6.38
C ASP A 27 12.20 1.41 7.28
N GLN A 28 12.28 0.28 8.00
CA GLN A 28 11.20 -0.20 8.86
C GLN A 28 10.91 0.75 10.01
N LYS A 29 11.93 1.39 10.59
CA LYS A 29 11.76 2.29 11.73
C LYS A 29 10.99 3.55 11.32
N LEU A 30 11.34 4.12 10.16
CA LEU A 30 10.64 5.28 9.60
C LEU A 30 9.24 4.93 9.10
N THR A 31 9.08 3.76 8.48
CA THR A 31 7.80 3.28 7.95
C THR A 31 6.71 3.21 9.02
N TRP A 32 7.06 2.80 10.24
CA TRP A 32 6.11 2.65 11.35
C TRP A 32 6.08 3.84 12.33
N ASN A 33 6.80 4.93 12.03
CA ASN A 33 6.91 6.06 12.95
C ASN A 33 5.57 6.76 13.20
N TRP A 34 4.67 6.73 12.21
CA TRP A 34 3.34 7.33 12.32
C TRP A 34 2.45 6.67 13.40
N LEU A 35 2.69 5.39 13.74
CA LEU A 35 2.01 4.71 14.86
C LEU A 35 2.51 5.17 16.24
N LYS A 36 3.67 5.85 16.28
CA LYS A 36 4.30 6.31 17.53
C LYS A 36 4.14 7.80 17.75
N SER A 37 3.93 8.56 16.68
CA SER A 37 3.87 10.02 16.74
C SER A 37 2.60 10.54 17.42
N GLY A 38 1.53 9.74 17.51
CA GLY A 38 0.26 10.13 18.12
C GLY A 38 -0.46 11.24 17.36
N ILE A 39 -0.08 11.50 16.11
CA ILE A 39 -0.64 12.55 15.26
C ILE A 39 -2.01 12.14 14.70
N LEU A 40 -2.24 10.83 14.55
CA LEU A 40 -3.46 10.28 13.99
C LEU A 40 -4.42 9.85 15.10
N LYS A 41 -5.73 9.94 14.81
CA LYS A 41 -6.75 9.37 15.68
C LYS A 41 -6.67 7.84 15.61
N LYS A 42 -6.99 7.16 16.72
CA LYS A 42 -6.95 5.69 16.83
C LYS A 42 -7.74 5.00 15.73
N GLU A 43 -8.88 5.56 15.35
CA GLU A 43 -9.74 5.05 14.29
C GLU A 43 -9.02 5.12 12.94
N THR A 44 -8.39 6.25 12.63
CA THR A 44 -7.61 6.45 11.40
C THR A 44 -6.45 5.46 11.32
N GLU A 45 -5.73 5.24 12.43
CA GLU A 45 -4.65 4.27 12.46
C GLU A 45 -5.14 2.84 12.20
N GLY A 46 -6.26 2.47 12.82
CA GLY A 46 -6.93 1.19 12.58
C GLY A 46 -7.33 1.00 11.12
N PHE A 47 -7.87 2.04 10.47
CA PHE A 47 -8.22 1.99 9.05
C PHE A 47 -7.00 1.82 8.14
N ILE A 48 -5.91 2.53 8.41
CA ILE A 48 -4.66 2.39 7.62
C ILE A 48 -4.10 0.97 7.78
N LEU A 49 -4.07 0.43 8.99
CA LEU A 49 -3.62 -0.95 9.23
C LEU A 49 -4.53 -1.97 8.53
N ALA A 50 -5.85 -1.79 8.57
CA ALA A 50 -6.78 -2.67 7.86
C ALA A 50 -6.57 -2.63 6.33
N ALA A 51 -6.27 -1.44 5.79
CA ALA A 51 -5.93 -1.27 4.37
C ALA A 51 -4.65 -2.02 4.00
N GLN A 52 -3.58 -1.84 4.79
CA GLN A 52 -2.29 -2.52 4.60
C GLN A 52 -2.43 -4.04 4.68
N GLU A 53 -3.31 -4.51 5.57
CA GLU A 53 -3.59 -5.94 5.75
C GLU A 53 -4.61 -6.53 4.77
N GLN A 54 -5.06 -5.76 3.78
CA GLN A 54 -6.04 -6.22 2.79
C GLN A 54 -7.37 -6.67 3.44
N ALA A 55 -7.71 -6.14 4.61
CA ALA A 55 -8.84 -6.58 5.42
C ALA A 55 -10.20 -6.03 4.95
N PHE A 56 -10.21 -5.14 3.95
CA PHE A 56 -11.44 -4.64 3.35
C PHE A 56 -12.09 -5.67 2.42
N ALA A 57 -13.42 -5.57 2.26
CA ALA A 57 -14.23 -6.46 1.43
C ALA A 57 -14.06 -6.22 -0.09
N THR A 58 -12.82 -6.33 -0.56
CA THR A 58 -12.44 -6.35 -1.97
C THR A 58 -12.82 -7.69 -2.62
N ASN A 59 -12.89 -7.75 -3.95
CA ASN A 59 -13.17 -9.01 -4.65
C ASN A 59 -12.08 -10.07 -4.39
N CYS A 60 -10.81 -9.66 -4.22
CA CYS A 60 -9.74 -10.60 -3.83
C CYS A 60 -9.99 -11.19 -2.44
N MET A 61 -10.40 -10.37 -1.46
CA MET A 61 -10.77 -10.83 -0.11
C MET A 61 -11.97 -11.79 -0.13
N LYS A 62 -13.02 -11.41 -0.88
CA LYS A 62 -14.23 -12.21 -1.04
C LYS A 62 -13.95 -13.56 -1.69
N ALA A 63 -13.05 -13.61 -2.67
CA ALA A 63 -12.72 -14.82 -3.40
C ALA A 63 -11.75 -15.74 -2.66
N LYS A 64 -10.65 -15.18 -2.13
CA LYS A 64 -9.54 -15.98 -1.58
C LYS A 64 -9.71 -16.36 -0.11
N ILE A 65 -10.50 -15.62 0.66
CA ILE A 65 -10.65 -15.84 2.10
C ILE A 65 -12.09 -16.09 2.52
N GLN A 66 -13.05 -15.28 2.05
CA GLN A 66 -14.45 -15.45 2.45
C GLN A 66 -15.17 -16.54 1.64
N HIS A 67 -14.60 -16.95 0.50
CA HIS A 67 -15.18 -17.94 -0.42
C HIS A 67 -16.62 -17.61 -0.86
N VAL A 68 -16.97 -16.32 -0.93
CA VAL A 68 -18.31 -15.84 -1.32
C VAL A 68 -18.45 -15.79 -2.86
N THR A 69 -17.33 -15.68 -3.58
CA THR A 69 -17.30 -15.66 -5.04
C THR A 69 -16.03 -16.34 -5.53
N THR A 70 -15.98 -16.73 -6.79
CA THR A 70 -14.75 -17.22 -7.44
C THR A 70 -13.99 -16.12 -8.19
N ASN A 71 -14.65 -14.99 -8.48
CA ASN A 71 -14.05 -13.91 -9.24
C ASN A 71 -13.29 -12.93 -8.33
N SER A 72 -11.96 -12.95 -8.40
CA SER A 72 -11.08 -12.02 -7.70
C SER A 72 -10.79 -10.73 -8.46
N LYS A 73 -11.26 -10.58 -9.71
CA LYS A 73 -10.88 -9.46 -10.59
C LYS A 73 -11.41 -8.12 -10.09
N CYS A 74 -10.63 -7.08 -10.39
CA CYS A 74 -10.97 -5.68 -10.15
C CYS A 74 -12.28 -5.30 -10.84
N ARG A 75 -13.23 -4.75 -10.08
CA ARG A 75 -14.52 -4.29 -10.58
C ARG A 75 -14.42 -3.13 -11.58
N LEU A 76 -13.26 -2.46 -11.66
CA LEU A 76 -13.04 -1.28 -12.50
C LEU A 76 -12.30 -1.61 -13.80
N CYS A 77 -11.17 -2.32 -13.71
CA CYS A 77 -10.36 -2.64 -14.89
C CYS A 77 -10.54 -4.08 -15.38
N ASN A 78 -11.06 -4.99 -14.55
CA ASN A 78 -11.24 -6.41 -14.85
C ASN A 78 -9.96 -7.19 -15.25
N GLU A 79 -8.77 -6.60 -15.11
CA GLU A 79 -7.49 -7.19 -15.54
C GLU A 79 -6.78 -7.94 -14.40
N LYS A 80 -6.57 -7.26 -13.26
CA LYS A 80 -5.82 -7.76 -12.11
C LYS A 80 -6.76 -8.12 -10.95
N ASP A 81 -6.25 -8.85 -9.97
CA ASP A 81 -6.97 -9.11 -8.72
C ASP A 81 -7.26 -7.79 -7.99
N GLU A 82 -8.49 -7.65 -7.49
CA GLU A 82 -8.91 -6.50 -6.72
C GLU A 82 -8.34 -6.54 -5.30
N THR A 83 -7.11 -6.08 -5.12
CA THR A 83 -6.55 -5.79 -3.80
C THR A 83 -6.72 -4.31 -3.47
N VAL A 84 -6.62 -3.96 -2.19
CA VAL A 84 -6.54 -2.57 -1.73
C VAL A 84 -5.37 -1.85 -2.39
N ASP A 85 -4.22 -2.52 -2.52
CA ASP A 85 -3.02 -1.98 -3.18
C ASP A 85 -3.29 -1.70 -4.67
N HIS A 86 -3.96 -2.63 -5.36
CA HIS A 86 -4.38 -2.42 -6.73
C HIS A 86 -5.38 -1.26 -6.85
N LEU A 87 -6.39 -1.16 -5.99
CA LEU A 87 -7.38 -0.08 -6.07
C LEU A 87 -6.75 1.30 -5.84
N ILE A 88 -5.79 1.42 -4.92
CA ILE A 88 -5.18 2.70 -4.56
C ILE A 88 -4.11 3.14 -5.56
N GLY A 89 -3.25 2.22 -6.02
CA GLY A 89 -2.09 2.60 -6.85
C GLY A 89 -1.87 1.77 -8.11
N GLY A 90 -2.51 0.61 -8.25
CA GLY A 90 -2.24 -0.32 -9.35
C GLY A 90 -3.28 -0.35 -10.47
N CYS A 91 -4.45 0.24 -10.28
CA CYS A 91 -5.58 0.18 -11.20
C CYS A 91 -5.49 1.31 -12.21
N ASN A 92 -5.31 0.99 -13.50
CA ASN A 92 -5.20 1.99 -14.57
C ASN A 92 -6.38 2.97 -14.65
N LYS A 93 -7.57 2.58 -14.19
CA LYS A 93 -8.77 3.45 -14.15
C LYS A 93 -8.73 4.49 -13.04
N ILE A 94 -7.95 4.27 -11.98
CA ILE A 94 -7.82 5.20 -10.83
C ILE A 94 -6.42 5.84 -10.80
N SER A 95 -5.37 5.07 -11.13
CA SER A 95 -3.98 5.50 -10.97
C SER A 95 -3.64 6.74 -11.81
N GLN A 96 -4.43 7.04 -12.84
CA GLN A 96 -4.25 8.22 -13.71
C GLN A 96 -4.96 9.48 -13.19
N THR A 97 -5.69 9.42 -12.06
CA THR A 97 -6.38 10.58 -11.47
C THR A 97 -5.53 11.21 -10.34
N ASP A 98 -6.12 11.47 -9.18
CA ASP A 98 -5.49 12.10 -8.01
C ASP A 98 -4.22 11.36 -7.54
N TYR A 99 -4.15 10.05 -7.77
CA TYR A 99 -2.95 9.27 -7.47
C TYR A 99 -1.74 9.75 -8.27
N LEU A 100 -1.89 9.95 -9.59
CA LEU A 100 -0.81 10.45 -10.45
C LEU A 100 -0.39 11.85 -10.03
N GLU A 101 -1.36 12.70 -9.68
CA GLU A 101 -1.05 14.05 -9.21
C GLU A 101 -0.24 14.02 -7.91
N CYS A 102 -0.67 13.24 -6.92
CA CYS A 102 0.04 13.07 -5.66
C CYS A 102 1.47 12.55 -5.90
N HIS A 103 1.60 11.52 -6.75
CA HIS A 103 2.89 10.96 -7.13
C HIS A 103 3.80 12.01 -7.79
N ASN A 104 3.28 12.77 -8.76
CA ASN A 104 4.02 13.82 -9.44
C ASN A 104 4.49 14.93 -8.48
N ARG A 105 3.68 15.30 -7.48
CA ARG A 105 4.07 16.27 -6.45
C ARG A 105 5.25 15.76 -5.61
N VAL A 106 5.22 14.49 -5.19
CA VAL A 106 6.34 13.88 -4.44
C VAL A 106 7.60 13.83 -5.30
N VAL A 107 7.49 13.39 -6.55
CA VAL A 107 8.62 13.32 -7.49
C VAL A 107 9.22 14.71 -7.74
N LYS A 108 8.40 15.76 -7.87
CA LYS A 108 8.89 17.15 -8.00
C LYS A 108 9.77 17.58 -6.82
N ILE A 109 9.38 17.24 -5.58
CA ILE A 109 10.16 17.57 -4.38
C ILE A 109 11.50 16.83 -4.41
N ILE A 110 11.48 15.53 -4.75
CA ILE A 110 12.70 14.72 -4.86
C ILE A 110 13.61 15.29 -5.94
N HIS A 111 13.07 15.58 -7.12
CA HIS A 111 13.78 16.20 -8.24
C HIS A 111 14.46 17.50 -7.81
N TRP A 112 13.71 18.41 -7.18
CA TRP A 112 14.25 19.67 -6.68
C TRP A 112 15.41 19.48 -5.70
N LYS A 113 15.26 18.54 -4.75
CA LYS A 113 16.33 18.19 -3.80
C LYS A 113 17.56 17.56 -4.47
N LEU A 114 17.37 16.82 -5.56
CA LEU A 114 18.48 16.26 -6.34
C LEU A 114 19.20 17.34 -7.15
N CYS A 115 18.48 18.24 -7.82
CA CYS A 115 19.07 19.36 -8.55
C CYS A 115 19.92 20.23 -7.62
N GLN A 116 19.43 20.54 -6.42
CA GLN A 116 20.19 21.29 -5.41
C GLN A 116 21.49 20.59 -4.98
N LYS A 117 21.49 19.26 -4.89
CA LYS A 117 22.68 18.50 -4.49
C LYS A 117 23.72 18.38 -5.61
N LEU A 118 23.28 18.50 -6.85
CA LEU A 118 24.11 18.31 -8.05
C LEU A 118 24.44 19.64 -8.75
N ASP A 119 24.09 20.78 -8.13
CA ASP A 119 24.24 22.13 -8.68
C ASP A 119 23.66 22.29 -10.11
N LEU A 120 22.56 21.60 -10.38
CA LEU A 120 21.84 21.68 -11.65
C LEU A 120 20.82 22.82 -11.60
N SER A 121 20.67 23.55 -12.70
CA SER A 121 19.59 24.53 -12.81
C SER A 121 18.24 23.83 -12.77
N ILE A 122 17.34 24.35 -11.95
CA ILE A 122 15.97 23.87 -11.87
C ILE A 122 15.21 24.55 -13.02
N VAL A 123 14.79 23.77 -14.01
CA VAL A 123 13.87 24.20 -15.07
C VAL A 123 12.43 23.90 -14.66
#